data_AF-A0A974YFV2-F1
#
_entry.id   AF-A0A974YFV2-F1
#
_cell.length_a   1.000
_cell.length_b   1.000
_cell.length_c   1.000
_cell.angle_alpha   90.00
_cell.angle_beta   90.00
_cell.angle_gamma   90.00
#
_symmetry.space_group_name_H-M   'P 1'
#
loop_
_entity.id
_entity.type
_entity.pdbx_description
1 polymer ?
#
loop_
_entity_poly.entity_id
_entity_poly.type
_entity_poly.pdbx_seq_one_letter_code
_entity_poly.pdbx_strand_id
1 'polypeptide(L)' 'MNVSITPKLEQFVAARVASGQYQSASEVVRAALRLLIREEKIQNSPRRASEHERQKS' A
#
# COMPACT_ATOMS: atom_id res chain seq x y z
N MET A 1 4.22 0.15 18.80
CA MET A 1 4.31 -1.18 18.17
C MET A 1 5.65 -1.25 17.45
N ASN A 2 6.45 -2.29 17.68
CA ASN A 2 7.71 -2.52 16.98
C ASN A 2 7.49 -3.56 15.89
N VAL A 3 7.99 -3.32 14.68
CA VAL A 3 7.78 -4.21 13.54
C VAL A 3 9.13 -4.47 12.89
N SER A 4 9.52 -5.73 12.77
CA SER A 4 10.74 -6.11 12.07
C SER A 4 10.43 -6.24 10.59
N ILE A 5 11.27 -5.64 9.75
CA ILE A 5 11.18 -5.73 8.29
C ILE A 5 12.53 -6.19 7.73
N THR A 6 12.55 -6.62 6.47
CA THR A 6 13.79 -7.08 5.85
C THR A 6 14.78 -5.92 5.68
N PRO A 7 16.11 -6.16 5.68
CA PRO A 7 17.11 -5.11 5.50
C PRO A 7 16.91 -4.28 4.21
N LYS A 8 16.39 -4.92 3.16
CA LYS A 8 16.06 -4.23 1.90
C LYS A 8 14.96 -3.18 2.09
N LEU A 9 13.95 -3.47 2.90
CA LEU A 9 12.87 -2.53 3.21
C LEU A 9 13.35 -1.43 4.16
N GLU A 10 14.23 -1.74 5.10
CA GLU A 10 14.87 -0.72 5.95
C GLU A 10 15.65 0.29 5.11
N GLN A 11 16.46 -0.17 4.16
CA GLN A 11 17.21 0.70 3.24
C GLN A 11 16.26 1.58 2.40
N PHE A 12 15.17 1.01 1.90
CA PHE A 12 14.17 1.77 1.17
C PHE A 12 13.55 2.88 2.03
N VAL A 13 13.15 2.55 3.26
CA VAL A 13 12.55 3.52 4.20
C VAL A 13 13.58 4.60 4.56
N ALA A 14 14.82 4.23 4.84
CA ALA A 14 15.89 5.16 5.16
C ALA A 14 16.16 6.14 4.01
N ALA A 15 16.19 5.65 2.76
CA ALA A 15 16.37 6.49 1.58
C ALA A 15 15.23 7.52 1.40
N ARG A 16 13.99 7.14 1.74
CA ARG A 16 12.81 8.03 1.66
C ARG A 16 12.79 9.13 2.73
N VAL A 17 13.36 8.83 3.91
CA VAL A 17 13.55 9.84 4.96
C VAL A 17 14.72 10.76 4.60
N ALA A 18 15.84 10.19 4.11
CA ALA A 18 17.02 10.94 3.71
C ALA A 18 16.75 11.90 2.54
N SER A 19 15.79 11.59 1.66
CA SER A 19 15.37 12.50 0.59
C SER A 19 14.56 13.71 1.08
N GLY A 20 14.17 13.75 2.35
CA GLY A 20 13.34 14.80 2.94
C GLY A 20 11.85 14.70 2.57
N GLN A 21 11.44 13.66 1.84
CA GLN A 21 10.04 13.46 1.44
C GLN A 21 9.14 13.05 2.63
N TYR A 22 9.74 12.48 3.68
CA TYR A 22 9.07 12.06 4.90
C TYR A 22 9.96 12.40 6.11
N GLN A 23 9.35 12.77 7.23
CA GLN A 23 10.06 13.15 8.46
C GLN A 23 10.50 11.95 9.30
N SER A 24 9.88 10.78 9.10
CA SER A 24 10.18 9.59 9.89
C SER A 24 9.88 8.29 9.14
N ALA A 25 10.52 7.20 9.58
CA ALA A 25 10.21 5.85 9.11
C ALA A 25 8.72 5.49 9.28
N SER A 26 8.12 5.86 10.43
CA SER A 26 6.71 5.60 10.67
C SER A 26 5.79 6.33 9.68
N GLU A 27 6.21 7.49 9.18
CA GLU A 27 5.46 8.23 8.17
C GLU A 27 5.50 7.55 6.80
N VAL A 28 6.68 7.06 6.39
CA VAL A 28 6.84 6.24 5.17
C VAL A 28 5.94 5.01 5.23
N VAL A 29 5.97 4.28 6.36
CA VAL A 29 5.16 3.07 6.54
C VAL A 29 3.66 3.40 6.50
N ARG A 30 3.21 4.48 7.15
CA ARG A 30 1.80 4.92 7.07
C ARG A 30 1.39 5.32 5.65
N ALA A 31 2.28 5.94 4.87
CA ALA A 31 2.01 6.27 3.47
C ALA A 31 1.84 4.98 2.63
N ALA A 32 2.74 4.01 2.79
CA ALA A 32 2.67 2.72 2.10
C ALA A 32 1.37 1.95 2.44
N LEU A 33 1.01 1.87 3.72
CA LEU A 33 -0.23 1.20 4.15
C LEU A 33 -1.48 1.91 3.62
N ARG A 34 -1.49 3.25 3.54
CA ARG A 34 -2.60 4.00 2.93
C ARG A 34 -2.78 3.68 1.44
N LEU A 35 -1.68 3.47 0.71
CA LEU A 35 -1.72 3.06 -0.69
C LEU A 35 -2.28 1.64 -0.82
N LEU A 36 -1.78 0.70 -0.01
CA LEU A 36 -2.26 -0.68 0.00
C LEU A 36 -3.77 -0.77 0.29
N ILE A 37 -4.26 -0.09 1.32
CA ILE A 37 -5.69 -0.06 1.66
C ILE A 37 -6.53 0.51 0.50
N ARG A 38 -6.00 1.50 -0.23
CA ARG A 38 -6.69 2.09 -1.39
C ARG A 38 -6.78 1.08 -2.54
N GLU A 39 -5.69 0.38 -2.84
CA GLU A 39 -5.66 -0.66 -3.86
C GLU A 39 -6.63 -1.79 -3.52
N GLU A 40 -6.60 -2.29 -2.29
CA GLU A 40 -7.51 -3.33 -1.82
C GLU A 40 -8.98 -2.91 -1.94
N LYS A 41 -9.32 -1.66 -1.58
CA LYS A 41 -10.69 -1.13 -1.75
C LYS A 41 -11.14 -1.05 -3.21
N ILE A 42 -10.22 -0.75 -4.13
CA ILE A 42 -10.52 -0.72 -5.57
C ILE A 42 -10.76 -2.14 -6.07
N GLN A 43 -9.91 -3.09 -5.69
CA GLN A 43 -10.01 -4.49 -6.11
C GLN A 43 -11.26 -5.18 -5.54
N ASN A 44 -11.63 -4.86 -4.29
CA ASN A 44 -12.84 -5.40 -3.65
C ASN A 44 -14.12 -4.62 -3.98
N SER A 45 -14.08 -3.67 -4.92
CA SER A 45 -15.30 -2.97 -5.33
C SER A 45 -16.21 -3.93 -6.13
N PRO A 46 -17.49 -4.08 -5.75
CA PRO A 46 -18.40 -5.09 -6.31
C PRO A 46 -18.75 -4.89 -7.80
N ARG A 47 -18.20 -3.88 -8.47
CA ARG A 47 -18.48 -3.59 -9.89
C ARG A 47 -17.95 -4.63 -10.87
N ARG A 48 -16.95 -5.43 -10.51
CA ARG A 48 -16.47 -6.53 -11.37
C ARG A 48 -17.22 -7.85 -11.19
N ALA A 49 -18.03 -7.97 -10.13
CA ALA A 49 -18.88 -9.14 -9.93
C ALA A 49 -20.03 -9.17 -10.96
N SER A 50 -20.55 -8.01 -11.36
CA SER A 50 -21.68 -7.91 -12.30
C SER A 50 -21.30 -7.96 -13.78
N GLU A 51 -20.02 -7.81 -14.13
CA GLU A 51 -19.56 -7.93 -15.54
C GLU A 51 -19.51 -9.39 -16.00
N HIS A 52 -19.22 -10.34 -15.11
CA HIS A 52 -19.21 -11.77 -15.45
C HIS A 52 -20.62 -12.36 -15.63
N GLU A 53 -21.65 -11.73 -15.10
CA GLU A 53 -23.02 -12.25 -15.15
C GLU A 53 -23.79 -11.78 -16.39
N ARG A 54 -23.37 -10.68 -17.04
CA ARG A 54 -24.01 -10.13 -18.24
C ARG A 54 -23.61 -10.81 -19.55
N GLN A 55 -22.49 -11.52 -19.59
CA GLN A 55 -22.01 -12.20 -20.81
C GLN A 55 -22.58 -13.62 -20.97
N LYS A 56 -23.41 -14.09 -20.03
CA LYS A 56 -23.97 -15.44 -19.99
C LYS A 56 -25.47 -15.54 -20.33
N SER A 57 -26.12 -14.45 -20.73
CA SER A 57 -27.49 -14.44 -21.26
C SER A 57 -27.52 -14.16 -22.75
#